data_AF-X1LBW4-F1
#
_entry.id   AF-X1LBW4-F1
#
_cell.length_a   1.000
_cell.length_b   1.000
_cell.length_c   1.000
_cell.angle_alpha   90.00
_cell.angle_beta   90.00
_cell.angle_gamma   90.00
#
_symmetry.space_group_name_H-M   'P 1'
#
loop_
_entity.id
_entity.type
_entity.pdbx_description
1 polymer ?
#
loop_
_entity_poly.entity_id
_entity_poly.type
_entity_poly.pdbx_seq_one_letter_code
_entity_poly.pdbx_strand_id
1 'polypeptide(L)'
;LSEKELSDFFDDLMALEILNSKNQELLETIKSLKSSLESEEELLSEEKEDTERMVKIQALQKQESAKTKEEQEYFLKLTEAEYQKYLKEKEEIEKRAAEIRARIFELIGVPEAPTFGEALDIAKYVETITGVRPALLLAVMRQESNIGKNVGQCYLKNPSTGDGVVAFNGRIIK
;
A
#
# COMPACT_ATOMS: atom_id res chain seq x y z
N LEU A 1 94.37 -31.47 -9.37
CA LEU A 1 94.45 -30.62 -8.17
C LEU A 1 95.93 -30.47 -7.83
N SER A 2 96.51 -29.33 -8.16
CA SER A 2 97.94 -29.05 -7.97
C SER A 2 98.02 -27.72 -7.24
N GLU A 3 97.77 -27.75 -5.94
CA GLU A 3 98.02 -26.61 -5.05
C GLU A 3 99.53 -26.42 -4.92
N LYS A 4 100.00 -25.19 -5.12
CA LYS A 4 101.44 -24.89 -5.13
C LYS A 4 101.95 -24.45 -3.76
N GLU A 5 101.07 -23.98 -2.86
CA GLU A 5 101.41 -23.64 -1.47
C GLU A 5 100.21 -23.87 -0.53
N LEU A 6 100.47 -24.12 0.76
CA LEU A 6 99.46 -24.34 1.80
C LEU A 6 98.47 -23.16 1.95
N SER A 7 98.87 -21.94 1.57
CA SER A 7 98.02 -20.74 1.62
C SER A 7 96.83 -20.80 0.67
N ASP A 8 97.04 -21.29 -0.56
CA ASP A 8 95.99 -21.37 -1.59
C ASP A 8 94.83 -22.28 -1.14
N PHE A 9 95.16 -23.37 -0.44
CA PHE A 9 94.17 -24.29 0.15
C PHE A 9 93.27 -23.60 1.18
N PHE A 10 93.85 -22.74 2.03
CA PHE A 10 93.09 -22.00 3.04
C PHE A 10 92.22 -20.90 2.44
N ASP A 11 92.68 -20.24 1.36
CA ASP A 11 91.89 -19.25 0.63
C ASP A 11 90.69 -19.90 -0.07
N ASP A 12 90.87 -21.05 -0.71
CA ASP A 12 89.79 -21.83 -1.33
C ASP A 12 88.79 -22.36 -0.28
N LEU A 13 89.27 -22.80 0.89
CA LEU A 13 88.43 -23.22 2.01
C LEU A 13 87.57 -22.06 2.55
N MET A 14 88.17 -20.88 2.74
CA MET A 14 87.43 -19.67 3.13
C MET A 14 86.40 -19.27 2.07
N ALA A 15 86.76 -19.32 0.78
CA ALA A 15 85.84 -19.02 -0.31
C ALA A 15 84.64 -19.98 -0.32
N LEU A 16 84.87 -21.28 -0.10
CA LEU A 16 83.82 -22.29 0.02
C LEU A 16 82.91 -22.02 1.22
N GLU A 17 83.47 -21.63 2.37
CA GLU A 17 82.71 -21.31 3.58
C GLU A 17 81.81 -20.07 3.38
N ILE A 18 82.33 -19.03 2.72
CA ILE A 18 81.54 -17.84 2.32
C ILE A 18 80.41 -18.24 1.37
N LEU A 19 80.68 -19.11 0.39
CA LEU A 19 79.68 -19.57 -0.58
C LEU A 19 78.59 -20.40 0.12
N ASN A 20 78.97 -21.27 1.04
CA ASN A 20 78.04 -22.05 1.86
C ASN A 20 77.16 -21.14 2.73
N SER A 21 77.75 -20.12 3.36
CA SER A 21 77.00 -19.12 4.15
C SER A 21 75.98 -18.35 3.28
N LYS A 22 76.36 -17.88 2.10
CA LYS A 22 75.44 -17.21 1.16
C LYS A 22 74.33 -18.13 0.64
N ASN A 23 74.64 -19.40 0.40
CA ASN A 23 73.63 -20.39 0.01
C ASN A 23 72.63 -20.66 1.14
N GLN A 24 73.08 -20.66 2.39
CA GLN A 24 72.18 -20.76 3.54
C GLN A 24 71.26 -19.53 3.64
N GLU A 25 71.81 -18.32 3.51
CA GLU A 25 71.03 -17.07 3.51
C GLU A 25 69.99 -17.03 2.37
N LEU A 26 70.38 -17.45 1.16
CA LEU A 26 69.48 -17.55 0.03
C LEU A 26 68.37 -18.59 0.30
N LEU A 27 68.72 -19.74 0.87
CA LEU A 27 67.75 -20.77 1.22
C LEU A 27 66.75 -20.29 2.29
N GLU A 28 67.21 -19.54 3.29
CA GLU A 28 66.32 -18.91 4.28
C GLU A 28 65.39 -17.89 3.63
N THR A 29 65.92 -17.06 2.72
CA THR A 29 65.12 -16.09 1.97
C THR A 29 64.05 -16.79 1.13
N ILE A 30 64.41 -17.87 0.41
CA ILE A 30 63.47 -18.66 -0.39
C ILE A 30 62.39 -19.28 0.50
N LYS A 31 62.76 -19.81 1.68
CA LYS A 31 61.79 -20.36 2.63
C LYS A 31 60.84 -19.29 3.15
N SER A 32 61.34 -18.10 3.46
CA SER A 32 60.52 -16.96 3.90
C SER A 32 59.55 -16.54 2.79
N LEU A 33 60.03 -16.34 1.56
CA LEU A 33 59.21 -15.98 0.42
C LEU A 33 58.13 -17.02 0.12
N LYS A 34 58.48 -18.31 0.21
CA LYS A 34 57.52 -19.40 0.07
C LYS A 34 56.43 -19.32 1.13
N SER A 35 56.81 -19.12 2.40
CA SER A 35 55.85 -19.00 3.49
C SER A 35 54.91 -17.79 3.33
N SER A 36 55.44 -16.64 2.89
CA SER A 36 54.61 -15.47 2.57
C SER A 36 53.66 -15.72 1.41
N LEU A 37 54.12 -16.39 0.34
CA LEU A 37 53.29 -16.68 -0.82
C LEU A 37 52.17 -17.66 -0.50
N GLU A 38 52.45 -18.70 0.29
CA GLU A 38 51.43 -19.65 0.76
C GLU A 38 50.35 -18.94 1.60
N SER A 39 50.75 -17.99 2.46
CA SER A 39 49.80 -17.18 3.24
C SER A 39 48.97 -16.24 2.37
N GLU A 40 49.55 -15.63 1.34
CA GLU A 40 48.85 -14.73 0.43
C GLU A 40 47.88 -15.49 -0.49
N GLU A 41 48.26 -16.71 -0.91
CA GLU A 41 47.38 -17.61 -1.65
C GLU A 41 46.14 -18.01 -0.84
N GLU A 42 46.31 -18.33 0.44
CA GLU A 42 45.21 -18.67 1.35
C GLU A 42 44.23 -17.49 1.51
N LEU A 43 44.75 -16.27 1.77
CA LEU A 43 43.94 -15.06 1.89
C LEU A 43 43.17 -14.73 0.59
N LEU A 44 43.83 -14.82 -0.56
CA LEU A 44 43.18 -14.60 -1.86
C LEU A 44 42.11 -15.64 -2.15
N SER A 45 42.32 -16.90 -1.75
CA SER A 45 41.33 -17.96 -1.89
C SER A 45 40.09 -17.69 -1.04
N GLU A 46 40.27 -17.28 0.22
CA GLU A 46 39.17 -16.90 1.11
C GLU A 46 38.38 -15.70 0.58
N GLU A 47 39.06 -14.62 0.18
CA GLU A 47 38.42 -13.42 -0.36
C GLU A 47 37.64 -13.71 -1.65
N LYS A 48 38.18 -14.59 -2.50
CA LYS A 48 37.49 -15.05 -3.71
C LYS A 48 36.22 -15.82 -3.36
N GLU A 49 36.28 -16.76 -2.42
CA GLU A 49 35.11 -17.53 -2.00
C GLU A 49 34.01 -16.62 -1.42
N ASP A 50 34.39 -15.66 -0.59
CA ASP A 50 33.48 -14.67 -0.02
C ASP A 50 32.84 -13.78 -1.08
N THR A 51 33.63 -13.32 -2.06
CA THR A 51 33.12 -12.51 -3.16
C THR A 51 32.15 -13.32 -4.03
N GLU A 52 32.47 -14.58 -4.35
CA GLU A 52 31.57 -15.46 -5.11
C GLU A 52 30.27 -15.73 -4.35
N ARG A 53 30.33 -15.93 -3.02
CA ARG A 53 29.15 -16.05 -2.16
C ARG A 53 28.32 -14.77 -2.19
N MET A 54 28.95 -13.61 -2.05
CA MET A 54 28.26 -12.32 -2.02
C MET A 54 27.53 -12.05 -3.34
N VAL A 55 28.17 -12.32 -4.48
CA VAL A 55 27.56 -12.17 -5.81
C VAL A 55 26.34 -13.10 -5.97
N LYS A 56 26.43 -14.35 -5.50
CA LYS A 56 25.30 -15.29 -5.50
C LYS A 56 24.14 -14.78 -4.65
N ILE A 57 24.42 -14.29 -3.44
CA ILE A 57 23.40 -13.71 -2.54
C ILE A 57 22.74 -12.50 -3.19
N GLN A 58 23.52 -11.58 -3.77
CA GLN A 58 23.00 -10.40 -4.44
C GLN A 58 22.08 -10.77 -5.62
N ALA A 59 22.46 -11.78 -6.41
CA ALA A 59 21.64 -12.26 -7.51
C ALA A 59 20.30 -12.84 -7.02
N LEU A 60 20.32 -13.63 -5.94
CA LEU A 60 19.10 -14.19 -5.33
C LEU A 60 18.20 -13.09 -4.77
N GLN A 61 18.76 -12.12 -4.04
CA GLN A 61 18.01 -10.97 -3.51
C GLN A 61 17.36 -10.14 -4.62
N LYS A 62 18.08 -9.93 -5.73
CA LYS A 62 17.52 -9.22 -6.90
C LYS A 62 16.37 -9.98 -7.53
N GLN A 63 16.48 -11.30 -7.64
CA GLN A 63 15.41 -12.15 -8.16
C GLN A 63 14.18 -12.14 -7.24
N GLU A 64 14.38 -12.24 -5.93
CA GLU A 64 13.30 -12.19 -4.95
C GLU A 64 12.57 -10.84 -4.98
N SER A 65 13.32 -9.72 -4.98
CA SER A 65 12.75 -8.38 -5.08
C SER A 65 11.94 -8.18 -6.37
N ALA A 66 12.40 -8.71 -7.50
CA ALA A 66 11.65 -8.66 -8.75
C ALA A 66 10.32 -9.42 -8.65
N LYS A 67 10.32 -10.63 -8.08
CA LYS A 67 9.09 -11.41 -7.86
C LYS A 67 8.11 -10.70 -6.93
N THR A 68 8.58 -10.18 -5.80
CA THR A 68 7.73 -9.42 -4.87
C THR A 68 7.11 -8.20 -5.54
N LYS A 69 7.86 -7.51 -6.40
CA LYS A 69 7.33 -6.38 -7.17
C LYS A 69 6.25 -6.80 -8.16
N GLU A 70 6.45 -7.90 -8.90
CA GLU A 70 5.44 -8.44 -9.81
C GLU A 70 4.16 -8.86 -9.08
N GLU A 71 4.29 -9.51 -7.92
CA GLU A 71 3.15 -9.87 -7.06
C GLU A 71 2.40 -8.63 -6.57
N GLN A 72 3.13 -7.61 -6.09
CA GLN A 72 2.54 -6.35 -5.66
C GLN A 72 1.77 -5.66 -6.80
N GLU A 73 2.37 -5.59 -8.00
CA GLU A 73 1.72 -5.02 -9.18
C GLU A 73 0.47 -5.81 -9.59
N TYR A 74 0.48 -7.13 -9.45
CA TYR A 74 -0.69 -7.99 -9.69
C TYR A 74 -1.82 -7.68 -8.72
N PHE A 75 -1.55 -7.66 -7.41
CA PHE A 75 -2.56 -7.36 -6.39
C PHE A 75 -3.11 -5.94 -6.53
N LEU A 76 -2.26 -4.96 -6.84
CA LEU A 76 -2.69 -3.58 -7.06
C LEU A 76 -3.69 -3.48 -8.23
N LYS A 77 -3.42 -4.17 -9.34
CA LYS A 77 -4.35 -4.23 -10.48
C LYS A 77 -5.68 -4.88 -10.12
N LEU A 78 -5.65 -5.95 -9.32
CA LEU A 78 -6.86 -6.61 -8.85
C LEU A 78 -7.71 -5.67 -7.97
N THR A 79 -7.07 -5.00 -6.99
CA THR A 79 -7.76 -4.05 -6.11
C THR A 79 -8.33 -2.86 -6.86
N GLU A 80 -7.62 -2.35 -7.87
CA GLU A 80 -8.11 -1.27 -8.71
C GLU A 80 -9.34 -1.71 -9.51
N ALA A 81 -9.31 -2.92 -10.10
CA ALA A 81 -10.46 -3.45 -10.83
C ALA A 81 -11.69 -3.64 -9.94
N GLU A 82 -11.52 -4.14 -8.72
CA GLU A 82 -12.58 -4.27 -7.72
C GLU A 82 -13.12 -2.90 -7.29
N TYR A 83 -12.23 -1.93 -7.05
CA TYR A 83 -12.61 -0.56 -6.70
C TYR A 83 -13.43 0.11 -7.81
N GLN A 84 -13.01 -0.02 -9.06
CA GLN A 84 -13.75 0.49 -10.22
C GLN A 84 -15.12 -0.18 -10.39
N LYS A 85 -15.21 -1.49 -10.09
CA LYS A 85 -16.50 -2.20 -10.08
C LYS A 85 -17.43 -1.65 -9.00
N TYR A 86 -16.92 -1.45 -7.78
CA TYR A 86 -17.69 -0.88 -6.68
C TYR A 86 -18.20 0.53 -7.01
N LEU A 87 -17.36 1.39 -7.60
CA LEU A 87 -17.78 2.73 -8.03
C LEU A 87 -18.93 2.68 -9.04
N LYS A 88 -18.85 1.80 -10.04
CA LYS A 88 -19.94 1.61 -11.01
C LYS A 88 -21.22 1.11 -10.35
N GLU A 89 -21.13 0.12 -9.46
CA GLU A 89 -22.30 -0.39 -8.73
C GLU A 89 -22.94 0.70 -7.87
N LYS A 90 -22.13 1.54 -7.20
CA LYS A 90 -22.61 2.68 -6.43
C LYS A 90 -23.37 3.67 -7.31
N GLU A 91 -22.82 4.06 -8.46
CA GLU A 91 -23.49 4.97 -9.40
C GLU A 91 -24.81 4.38 -9.92
N GLU A 92 -24.84 3.08 -10.24
CA GLU A 92 -26.07 2.40 -10.67
C GLU A 92 -27.13 2.38 -9.57
N ILE A 93 -26.73 2.10 -8.32
CA ILE A 93 -27.63 2.13 -7.16
C ILE A 93 -28.17 3.54 -6.93
N GLU A 94 -27.33 4.58 -7.02
CA GLU A 94 -27.76 5.97 -6.86
C GLU A 94 -28.75 6.40 -7.95
N LYS A 95 -28.51 6.02 -9.21
CA LYS A 95 -29.44 6.24 -10.33
C LYS A 95 -30.77 5.52 -10.10
N ARG A 96 -30.74 4.22 -9.78
CA ARG A 96 -31.96 3.45 -9.49
C ARG A 96 -32.72 4.00 -8.30
N ALA A 97 -32.03 4.44 -7.26
CA ALA A 97 -32.66 5.06 -6.10
C ALA A 97 -33.33 6.39 -6.47
N ALA A 98 -32.72 7.20 -7.36
CA ALA A 98 -33.33 8.41 -7.88
C ALA A 98 -34.57 8.11 -8.74
N GLU A 99 -34.50 7.12 -9.63
CA GLU A 99 -35.64 6.66 -10.44
C GLU A 99 -36.80 6.14 -9.59
N ILE A 100 -36.49 5.33 -8.56
CA ILE A 100 -37.50 4.81 -7.62
C ILE A 100 -38.14 5.96 -6.85
N ARG A 101 -37.35 6.93 -6.35
CA ARG A 101 -37.89 8.11 -5.69
C ARG A 101 -38.84 8.86 -6.63
N ALA A 102 -38.41 9.16 -7.85
CA ALA A 102 -39.24 9.86 -8.84
C ALA A 102 -40.57 9.11 -9.09
N ARG A 103 -40.53 7.80 -9.32
CA ARG A 103 -41.74 6.99 -9.54
C ARG A 103 -42.67 6.90 -8.32
N ILE A 104 -42.13 6.83 -7.10
CA ILE A 104 -42.95 6.83 -5.88
C ILE A 104 -43.70 8.16 -5.75
N PHE A 105 -43.07 9.29 -6.09
CA PHE A 105 -43.73 10.61 -6.05
C PHE A 105 -44.74 10.83 -7.19
N GLU A 106 -44.48 10.29 -8.40
CA GLU A 106 -45.48 10.23 -9.47
C GLU A 106 -46.75 9.48 -9.03
N LEU A 107 -46.60 8.38 -8.27
CA LEU A 107 -47.73 7.58 -7.77
C LEU A 107 -48.50 8.26 -6.63
N ILE A 108 -47.87 9.15 -5.87
CA ILE A 108 -48.48 9.87 -4.72
C ILE A 108 -49.18 11.18 -5.17
N GLY A 109 -48.91 11.66 -6.38
CA GLY A 109 -49.60 12.82 -6.96
C GLY A 109 -49.12 14.18 -6.42
N VAL A 110 -47.97 14.23 -5.74
CA VAL A 110 -47.31 15.48 -5.32
C VAL A 110 -45.85 15.42 -5.77
N PRO A 111 -45.35 16.37 -6.61
CA PRO A 111 -44.22 16.09 -7.49
C PRO A 111 -42.87 15.97 -6.76
N GLU A 112 -42.66 16.64 -5.63
CA GLU A 112 -41.45 16.55 -4.81
C GLU A 112 -41.69 17.28 -3.47
N ALA A 113 -41.04 16.84 -2.38
CA ALA A 113 -40.92 17.67 -1.18
C ALA A 113 -39.97 18.83 -1.50
N PRO A 114 -40.40 20.09 -1.39
CA PRO A 114 -39.58 21.22 -1.83
C PRO A 114 -38.29 21.29 -1.02
N THR A 115 -37.21 21.70 -1.68
CA THR A 115 -36.00 22.12 -0.96
C THR A 115 -36.34 23.30 -0.04
N PHE A 116 -35.52 23.55 0.98
CA PHE A 116 -35.79 24.65 1.91
C PHE A 116 -35.88 26.02 1.19
N GLY A 117 -35.10 26.21 0.12
CA GLY A 117 -35.15 27.41 -0.71
C GLY A 117 -36.49 27.55 -1.44
N GLU A 118 -36.92 26.51 -2.13
CA GLU A 118 -38.22 26.50 -2.84
C GLU A 118 -39.39 26.67 -1.87
N ALA A 119 -39.34 26.02 -0.71
CA ALA A 119 -40.35 26.17 0.33
C ALA A 119 -40.46 27.61 0.84
N LEU A 120 -39.33 28.32 0.96
CA LEU A 120 -39.31 29.73 1.36
C LEU A 120 -39.93 30.63 0.28
N ASP A 121 -39.65 30.36 -0.99
CA ASP A 121 -40.22 31.16 -2.08
C ASP A 121 -41.72 30.93 -2.27
N ILE A 122 -42.18 29.69 -2.09
CA ILE A 122 -43.61 29.36 -2.00
C ILE A 122 -44.25 30.06 -0.80
N ALA A 123 -43.61 30.06 0.37
CA ALA A 123 -44.14 30.72 1.56
C ALA A 123 -44.25 32.25 1.40
N LYS A 124 -43.30 32.89 0.71
CA LYS A 124 -43.39 34.31 0.33
C LYS A 124 -44.54 34.57 -0.66
N TYR A 125 -44.75 33.69 -1.62
CA TYR A 125 -45.90 33.81 -2.53
C TYR A 125 -47.23 33.69 -1.77
N VAL A 126 -47.37 32.70 -0.88
CA VAL A 126 -48.57 32.52 -0.05
C VAL A 126 -48.81 33.70 0.89
N GLU A 127 -47.75 34.33 1.41
CA GLU A 127 -47.86 35.57 2.18
C GLU A 127 -48.56 36.68 1.39
N THR A 128 -48.25 36.85 0.09
CA THR A 128 -48.91 37.89 -0.73
C THR A 128 -50.42 37.69 -0.88
N ILE A 129 -50.90 36.45 -0.74
CA ILE A 129 -52.31 36.09 -0.85
C ILE A 129 -53.01 36.12 0.51
N THR A 130 -52.33 35.62 1.54
CA THR A 130 -52.95 35.31 2.84
C THR A 130 -52.58 36.29 3.96
N GLY A 131 -51.53 37.09 3.78
CA GLY A 131 -50.96 37.98 4.80
C GLY A 131 -50.24 37.26 5.95
N VAL A 132 -50.09 35.94 5.88
CA VAL A 132 -49.42 35.15 6.92
C VAL A 132 -47.91 35.17 6.70
N ARG A 133 -47.15 35.51 7.75
CA ARG A 133 -45.68 35.56 7.71
C ARG A 133 -45.06 34.22 7.25
N PRO A 134 -44.13 34.22 6.27
CA PRO A 134 -43.47 33.02 5.75
C PRO A 134 -42.78 32.19 6.82
N ALA A 135 -42.18 32.85 7.82
CA ALA A 135 -41.52 32.17 8.94
C ALA A 135 -42.49 31.29 9.73
N LEU A 136 -43.76 31.70 9.89
CA LEU A 136 -44.78 30.92 10.59
C LEU A 136 -45.23 29.73 9.73
N LEU A 137 -45.45 29.94 8.44
CA LEU A 137 -45.81 28.88 7.49
C LEU A 137 -44.75 27.79 7.44
N LEU A 138 -43.47 28.18 7.34
CA LEU A 138 -42.35 27.24 7.33
C LEU A 138 -42.17 26.52 8.67
N ALA A 139 -42.39 27.19 9.80
CA ALA A 139 -42.30 26.57 11.12
C ALA A 139 -43.38 25.49 11.29
N VAL A 140 -44.62 25.77 10.87
CA VAL A 140 -45.72 24.79 10.90
C VAL A 140 -45.43 23.64 9.93
N MET A 141 -45.04 23.92 8.69
CA MET A 141 -44.71 22.85 7.73
C MET A 141 -43.53 21.99 8.18
N ARG A 142 -42.53 22.56 8.84
CA ARG A 142 -41.40 21.84 9.42
C ARG A 142 -41.85 20.93 10.57
N GLN A 143 -42.73 21.41 11.43
CA GLN A 143 -43.25 20.65 12.56
C GLN A 143 -44.16 19.50 12.11
N GLU A 144 -45.08 19.78 11.18
CA GLU A 144 -46.12 18.83 10.77
C GLU A 144 -45.61 17.73 9.86
N SER A 145 -44.73 18.07 8.90
CA SER A 145 -44.33 17.13 7.85
C SER A 145 -42.86 17.19 7.49
N ASN A 146 -42.05 17.93 8.27
CA ASN A 146 -40.66 18.20 7.94
C ASN A 146 -40.50 18.78 6.52
N ILE A 147 -41.39 19.72 6.15
CA ILE A 147 -41.47 20.34 4.82
C ILE A 147 -41.74 19.26 3.74
N GLY A 148 -42.84 18.53 3.88
CA GLY A 148 -43.27 17.53 2.90
C GLY A 148 -42.47 16.22 2.92
N LYS A 149 -41.40 16.09 3.72
CA LYS A 149 -40.59 14.86 3.79
C LYS A 149 -41.29 13.70 4.50
N ASN A 150 -42.18 14.02 5.45
CA ASN A 150 -42.83 13.05 6.33
C ASN A 150 -44.35 12.92 6.06
N VAL A 151 -44.79 13.17 4.84
CA VAL A 151 -46.19 12.94 4.44
C VAL A 151 -46.41 11.47 4.07
N GLY A 152 -47.52 10.88 4.52
CA GLY A 152 -47.91 9.50 4.15
C GLY A 152 -47.03 8.39 4.74
N GLN A 153 -46.26 8.66 5.80
CA GLN A 153 -45.33 7.67 6.38
C GLN A 153 -45.98 6.69 7.38
N CYS A 154 -47.29 6.76 7.62
CA CYS A 154 -47.99 5.77 8.44
C CYS A 154 -49.09 5.07 7.64
N TYR A 155 -49.32 3.80 7.96
CA TYR A 155 -50.46 3.06 7.44
C TYR A 155 -51.15 2.30 8.57
N LEU A 156 -52.45 2.08 8.42
CA LEU A 156 -53.26 1.36 9.39
C LEU A 156 -52.89 -0.13 9.37
N LYS A 157 -52.44 -0.67 10.52
CA LYS A 157 -52.07 -2.08 10.65
C LYS A 157 -53.19 -2.92 11.22
N ASN A 158 -53.97 -2.38 12.17
CA ASN A 158 -55.11 -3.09 12.75
C ASN A 158 -56.38 -2.25 12.68
N PRO A 159 -57.30 -2.56 11.75
CA PRO A 159 -58.57 -1.83 11.61
C PRO A 159 -59.50 -1.94 12.81
N SER A 160 -59.35 -2.98 13.65
CA SER A 160 -60.22 -3.19 14.82
C SER A 160 -59.78 -2.39 16.05
N THR A 161 -58.49 -2.10 16.20
CA THR A 161 -57.95 -1.31 17.31
C THR A 161 -57.59 0.13 16.92
N GLY A 162 -57.46 0.41 15.62
CA GLY A 162 -57.02 1.71 15.11
C GLY A 162 -55.50 1.88 15.06
N ASP A 163 -54.72 0.85 15.44
CA ASP A 163 -53.26 0.94 15.53
C ASP A 163 -52.62 1.12 14.14
N GLY A 164 -51.79 2.17 14.02
CA GLY A 164 -50.98 2.48 12.85
C GLY A 164 -49.53 2.06 13.00
N VAL A 165 -48.82 1.93 11.88
CA VAL A 165 -47.38 1.66 11.87
C VAL A 165 -46.66 2.61 10.90
N VAL A 166 -45.48 3.06 11.31
CA VAL A 166 -44.58 3.85 10.47
C VAL A 166 -43.94 2.96 9.41
N ALA A 167 -44.10 3.34 8.13
CA ALA A 167 -43.68 2.55 6.97
C ALA A 167 -42.17 2.29 6.91
N PHE A 168 -41.32 3.21 7.38
CA PHE A 168 -39.87 3.09 7.22
C PHE A 168 -39.14 2.38 8.36
N ASN A 169 -39.71 2.33 9.58
CA ASN A 169 -39.04 1.75 10.76
C ASN A 169 -39.91 0.82 11.61
N GLY A 170 -41.17 0.58 11.22
CA GLY A 170 -42.05 -0.37 11.91
C GLY A 170 -42.51 0.07 13.31
N ARG A 171 -42.25 1.32 13.71
CA ARG A 171 -42.70 1.86 14.99
C ARG A 171 -44.22 1.88 15.04
N ILE A 172 -44.80 1.31 16.09
CA ILE A 172 -46.25 1.31 16.34
C ILE A 172 -46.64 2.71 16.80
N ILE A 173 -47.64 3.28 16.12
CA ILE A 173 -48.34 4.50 16.49
C ILE A 173 -49.72 4.06 16.99
N LYS A 174 -49.96 4.25 18.28
CA LYS A 174 -51.27 4.05 18.90
C LYS A 174 -52.08 5.33 18.81
#